data_AF-A0A2D6YFN4-F1
#
_entry.id   AF-A0A2D6YFN4-F1
#
_cell.length_a   1.000
_cell.length_b   1.000
_cell.length_c   1.000
_cell.angle_alpha   90.00
_cell.angle_beta   90.00
_cell.angle_gamma   90.00
#
_symmetry.space_group_name_H-M   'P 1'
#
loop_
_entity.id
_entity.type
_entity.pdbx_description
1 polymer ?
#
loop_
_entity_poly.entity_id
_entity_poly.type
_entity_poly.pdbx_seq_one_letter_code
_entity_poly.pdbx_strand_id
1 'polypeptide(L)'
;MEKLILLNSIQMAEFAAKGCLRFDGLINESLNTEFLDLFPVDIGLNDKHVNKLIPNCKPGELLSNAFPINHPISKILDNPVVAGTLKSLMGTNPIFDHHHV
;
A
#
# COMPACT_ATOMS: atom_id res chain seq x y z
N MET A 1 -4.94 17.62 -7.87
CA MET A 1 -5.09 16.17 -7.81
C MET A 1 -4.50 15.60 -9.09
N GLU A 2 -3.47 14.75 -8.96
CA GLU A 2 -3.02 13.98 -10.12
C GLU A 2 -4.14 13.04 -10.59
N LYS A 3 -4.17 12.77 -11.89
CA LYS A 3 -5.18 11.91 -12.50
C LYS A 3 -4.88 10.45 -12.16
N LEU A 4 -5.84 9.75 -11.56
CA LEU A 4 -5.74 8.30 -11.30
C LEU A 4 -5.51 7.50 -12.58
N ILE A 5 -4.70 6.44 -12.49
CA ILE A 5 -4.45 5.50 -13.58
C ILE A 5 -5.23 4.22 -13.29
N LEU A 6 -6.42 4.10 -13.90
CA LEU A 6 -7.30 2.95 -13.72
C LEU A 6 -6.81 1.72 -14.49
N LEU A 7 -7.16 0.53 -14.01
CA LEU A 7 -6.92 -0.71 -14.74
C LEU A 7 -7.66 -0.71 -16.08
N ASN A 8 -6.96 -1.12 -17.14
CA ASN A 8 -7.58 -1.37 -18.44
C ASN A 8 -8.24 -2.76 -18.49
N SER A 9 -8.96 -3.06 -19.58
CA SER A 9 -9.67 -4.33 -19.75
C SER A 9 -8.77 -5.56 -19.72
N ILE A 10 -7.53 -5.45 -20.22
CA ILE A 10 -6.55 -6.54 -20.19
C ILE A 10 -6.14 -6.83 -18.75
N GLN A 11 -5.77 -5.80 -17.98
CA GLN A 11 -5.38 -5.97 -16.57
C GLN A 11 -6.55 -6.48 -15.72
N MET A 12 -7.77 -6.01 -15.96
CA MET A 12 -8.97 -6.55 -15.29
C MET A 12 -9.16 -8.04 -15.62
N ALA A 13 -8.96 -8.45 -16.88
CA ALA A 13 -9.05 -9.85 -17.28
C ALA A 13 -7.93 -10.70 -16.66
N GLU A 14 -6.71 -10.18 -16.60
CA GLU A 14 -5.59 -10.86 -15.93
C GLU A 14 -5.85 -11.07 -14.45
N PHE A 15 -6.34 -10.04 -13.75
CA PHE A 15 -6.73 -10.16 -12.35
C PHE A 15 -7.84 -11.20 -12.16
N ALA A 16 -8.89 -11.16 -13.00
CA ALA A 16 -9.99 -12.12 -12.92
C ALA A 16 -9.52 -13.56 -13.18
N ALA A 17 -8.55 -13.76 -14.08
CA ALA A 17 -8.05 -15.10 -14.42
C ALA A 17 -7.02 -15.63 -13.42
N LYS A 18 -6.16 -14.77 -12.86
CA LYS A 18 -5.00 -15.17 -12.04
C LYS A 18 -5.17 -14.87 -10.55
N GLY A 19 -6.13 -14.02 -10.18
CA GLY A 19 -6.33 -13.54 -8.81
C GLY A 19 -5.29 -12.50 -8.35
N CYS A 20 -4.38 -12.06 -9.21
CA CYS A 20 -3.35 -11.08 -8.86
C CYS A 20 -2.87 -10.26 -10.06
N LEU A 21 -2.27 -9.10 -9.77
CA LEU A 21 -1.53 -8.26 -10.70
C LEU A 21 -0.13 -8.01 -10.16
N ARG A 22 0.85 -7.89 -11.05
CA ARG A 22 2.24 -7.59 -10.71
C ARG A 22 2.67 -6.32 -11.42
N PHE A 23 3.25 -5.39 -10.67
CA PHE A 23 3.81 -4.13 -11.19
C PHE A 23 5.27 -4.06 -10.78
N ASP A 24 6.17 -4.25 -11.73
CA ASP A 24 7.61 -4.24 -11.46
C ASP A 24 8.13 -2.80 -11.34
N GLY A 25 8.86 -2.51 -10.26
CA GLY A 25 9.51 -1.21 -10.05
C GLY A 25 8.54 -0.03 -9.91
N LEU A 26 7.27 -0.29 -9.56
CA LEU A 26 6.24 0.76 -9.52
C LEU A 26 6.57 1.87 -8.51
N ILE A 27 7.15 1.50 -7.38
CA ILE A 27 7.58 2.42 -6.34
C ILE A 27 9.06 2.75 -6.57
N ASN A 28 9.36 4.05 -6.62
CA ASN A 28 10.72 4.51 -6.89
C ASN A 28 11.68 4.18 -5.71
N GLU A 29 12.97 4.18 -6.02
CA GLU A 29 14.02 3.84 -5.06
C GLU A 29 13.98 4.73 -3.81
N SER A 30 13.78 6.05 -3.98
CA SER A 30 13.73 7.01 -2.87
C SER A 30 12.66 6.64 -1.82
N LEU A 31 11.44 6.33 -2.27
CA LEU A 31 10.35 5.95 -1.36
C LEU A 31 10.55 4.53 -0.78
N ASN A 32 11.14 3.61 -1.53
CA ASN A 32 11.53 2.31 -0.99
C ASN A 32 12.56 2.48 0.14
N THR A 33 13.60 3.30 -0.07
CA THR A 33 14.61 3.60 0.95
C THR A 33 13.98 4.31 2.15
N GLU A 34 13.09 5.27 1.94
CA GLU A 34 12.38 5.95 3.04
C GLU A 34 11.61 4.96 3.93
N PHE A 35 10.97 3.94 3.35
CA PHE A 35 10.30 2.90 4.13
C PHE A 35 11.30 1.97 4.85
N LEU A 36 12.38 1.58 4.19
CA LEU A 36 13.41 0.72 4.79
C LEU A 36 14.16 1.40 5.93
N ASP A 37 14.38 2.72 5.85
CA ASP A 37 15.03 3.53 6.88
C ASP A 37 14.20 3.67 8.16
N LEU A 38 12.90 3.28 8.14
CA LEU A 38 12.10 3.18 9.36
C LEU A 38 12.64 2.09 10.30
N PHE A 39 13.39 1.13 9.78
CA PHE A 39 13.84 -0.04 10.51
C PHE A 39 15.34 0.04 10.84
N PRO A 40 15.78 -0.50 12.00
CA PRO A 40 17.20 -0.57 12.33
C PRO A 40 17.94 -1.52 11.37
N VAL A 41 19.24 -1.32 11.20
CA VAL A 41 20.10 -2.08 10.26
C VAL A 41 20.11 -3.61 10.51
N ASP A 42 19.71 -4.05 11.71
CA ASP A 42 19.73 -5.44 12.19
C ASP A 42 18.33 -6.11 12.26
N ILE A 43 17.40 -5.73 11.36
CA ILE A 43 16.07 -6.40 11.25
C ILE A 43 16.24 -7.92 11.19
N GLY A 44 15.46 -8.69 11.97
CA GLY A 44 15.55 -10.15 12.01
C GLY A 44 16.36 -10.72 13.18
N LEU A 45 17.20 -9.91 13.85
CA LEU A 45 18.02 -10.38 14.99
C LEU A 45 17.28 -10.30 16.35
N ASN A 46 16.26 -9.44 16.47
CA ASN A 46 15.39 -9.33 17.63
C ASN A 46 14.05 -8.66 17.23
N ASP A 47 13.20 -9.40 16.50
CA ASP A 47 11.98 -8.90 15.83
C ASP A 47 10.87 -8.35 16.72
N LYS A 48 11.02 -8.39 18.05
CA LYS A 48 10.01 -7.89 19.01
C LYS A 48 9.71 -6.39 18.88
N HIS A 49 10.53 -5.63 18.15
CA HIS A 49 10.39 -4.18 18.00
C HIS A 49 10.03 -3.72 16.57
N VAL A 50 10.16 -4.60 15.57
CA VAL A 50 9.88 -4.26 14.15
C VAL A 50 8.41 -3.87 13.97
N ASN A 51 7.49 -4.63 14.58
CA ASN A 51 6.05 -4.34 14.54
C ASN A 51 5.68 -2.99 15.17
N LYS A 52 6.52 -2.40 16.04
CA LYS A 52 6.27 -1.08 16.63
C LYS A 52 6.58 0.08 15.68
N LEU A 53 7.35 -0.18 14.62
CA LEU A 53 7.77 0.83 13.64
C LEU A 53 6.72 0.99 12.53
N ILE A 54 5.86 -0.02 12.35
CA ILE A 54 4.69 0.08 11.48
C ILE A 54 3.54 0.75 12.25
N PRO A 55 2.82 1.71 11.64
CA PRO A 55 1.65 2.29 12.26
C PRO A 55 0.61 1.24 12.64
N ASN A 56 0.13 1.28 13.88
CA ASN A 56 -0.98 0.45 14.33
C ASN A 56 -2.31 1.09 13.88
N CYS A 57 -2.71 0.78 12.65
CA CYS A 57 -3.91 1.30 12.01
C CYS A 57 -5.17 0.58 12.50
N LYS A 58 -6.30 1.29 12.61
CA LYS A 58 -7.53 0.70 13.13
C LYS A 58 -8.30 0.00 12.01
N PRO A 59 -8.56 -1.32 12.09
CA PRO A 59 -9.43 -1.97 11.11
C PRO A 59 -10.87 -1.43 11.19
N GLY A 60 -11.55 -1.42 10.05
CA GLY A 60 -12.93 -0.94 9.90
C GLY A 60 -13.05 0.54 9.53
N GLU A 61 -11.94 1.27 9.37
CA GLU A 61 -11.95 2.65 8.88
C GLU A 61 -11.70 2.74 7.37
N LEU A 62 -11.99 3.90 6.78
CA LEU A 62 -11.66 4.16 5.37
C LEU A 62 -10.16 4.01 5.16
N LEU A 63 -9.75 3.31 4.09
CA LEU A 63 -8.34 3.13 3.75
C LEU A 63 -7.60 4.47 3.60
N SER A 64 -8.29 5.51 3.12
CA SER A 64 -7.76 6.87 3.02
C SER A 64 -7.37 7.50 4.36
N ASN A 65 -7.87 6.96 5.47
CA ASN A 65 -7.66 7.47 6.81
C ASN A 65 -6.83 6.50 7.68
N ALA A 66 -6.54 5.30 7.16
CA ALA A 66 -5.95 4.23 7.96
C ALA A 66 -4.50 4.53 8.38
N PHE A 67 -3.72 5.16 7.50
CA PHE A 67 -2.30 5.40 7.72
C PHE A 67 -2.01 6.88 8.01
N PRO A 68 -0.98 7.20 8.83
CA PRO A 68 -0.62 8.59 9.11
C PRO A 68 -0.26 9.37 7.85
N ILE A 69 -0.65 10.64 7.81
CA ILE A 69 -0.29 11.54 6.70
C ILE A 69 1.23 11.60 6.57
N ASN A 70 1.74 11.61 5.32
CA ASN A 70 3.16 11.61 4.96
C ASN A 70 3.96 10.35 5.37
N HIS A 71 3.33 9.32 5.94
CA HIS A 71 3.98 8.03 6.14
C HIS A 71 4.32 7.38 4.77
N PRO A 72 5.42 6.62 4.63
CA PRO A 72 5.77 5.97 3.36
C PRO A 72 4.64 5.12 2.77
N ILE A 73 3.91 4.38 3.61
CA ILE A 73 2.73 3.60 3.17
C ILE A 73 1.64 4.51 2.58
N SER A 74 1.35 5.66 3.19
CA SER A 74 0.37 6.62 2.66
C SER A 74 0.81 7.16 1.30
N LYS A 75 2.11 7.46 1.13
CA LYS A 75 2.68 7.88 -0.16
C LYS A 75 2.56 6.78 -1.23
N ILE A 76 2.70 5.51 -0.86
CA ILE A 76 2.46 4.37 -1.76
C ILE A 76 0.98 4.33 -2.16
N LEU A 77 0.05 4.48 -1.21
CA LEU A 77 -1.38 4.50 -1.48
C LEU A 77 -1.80 5.67 -2.36
N ASP A 78 -1.11 6.81 -2.25
CA ASP A 78 -1.32 8.00 -3.07
C ASP A 78 -0.74 7.89 -4.50
N ASN A 79 0.10 6.87 -4.78
CA ASN A 79 0.63 6.65 -6.12
C ASN A 79 -0.53 6.47 -7.12
N PRO A 80 -0.57 7.21 -8.26
CA PRO A 80 -1.73 7.20 -9.16
C PRO A 80 -2.12 5.82 -9.71
N VAL A 81 -1.15 4.91 -9.89
CA VAL A 81 -1.38 3.53 -10.32
C VAL A 81 -1.93 2.69 -9.18
N VAL A 82 -1.38 2.82 -7.96
CA VAL A 82 -1.87 2.10 -6.78
C VAL A 82 -3.30 2.53 -6.45
N ALA A 83 -3.54 3.83 -6.29
CA ALA A 83 -4.85 4.40 -6.03
C ALA A 83 -5.87 4.03 -7.13
N GLY A 84 -5.45 4.10 -8.40
CA GLY A 84 -6.29 3.72 -9.53
C GLY A 84 -6.61 2.22 -9.57
N THR A 85 -5.64 1.36 -9.21
CA THR A 85 -5.83 -0.09 -9.09
C THR A 85 -6.81 -0.43 -7.98
N LEU A 86 -6.63 0.14 -6.78
CA LEU A 86 -7.55 -0.04 -5.66
C LEU A 86 -8.97 0.41 -6.03
N LYS A 87 -9.10 1.57 -6.69
CA LYS A 87 -10.40 2.06 -7.17
C LYS A 87 -11.04 1.13 -8.21
N SER A 88 -10.26 0.61 -9.15
CA SER A 88 -10.76 -0.32 -10.17
C SER A 88 -11.27 -1.63 -9.56
N LEU A 89 -10.62 -2.14 -8.52
CA LEU A 89 -10.94 -3.44 -7.92
C LEU A 89 -11.96 -3.35 -6.78
N MET A 90 -11.92 -2.30 -5.98
CA MET A 90 -12.70 -2.16 -4.73
C MET A 90 -13.74 -1.04 -4.79
N GLY A 91 -13.78 -0.27 -5.87
CA GLY A 91 -14.64 0.90 -5.99
C GLY A 91 -14.12 2.10 -5.18
N THR A 92 -15.01 3.04 -4.90
CA THR A 92 -14.68 4.24 -4.11
C THR A 92 -14.73 3.94 -2.62
N ASN A 93 -13.77 4.46 -1.86
CA ASN A 93 -13.73 4.43 -0.39
C ASN A 93 -13.65 3.00 0.22
N PRO A 94 -12.64 2.19 -0.14
CA PRO A 94 -12.46 0.87 0.47
C PRO A 94 -12.20 0.98 1.98
N ILE A 95 -12.58 -0.05 2.71
CA ILE A 95 -12.34 -0.19 4.15
C ILE A 95 -11.03 -0.93 4.37
N PHE A 96 -10.20 -0.42 5.28
CA PHE A 96 -9.01 -1.13 5.75
C PHE A 96 -9.44 -2.22 6.74
N ASP A 97 -9.08 -3.49 6.48
CA ASP A 97 -9.55 -4.64 7.26
C ASP A 97 -8.42 -5.41 7.99
N HIS A 98 -7.15 -5.03 7.77
CA HIS A 98 -6.05 -5.75 8.34
C HIS A 98 -5.96 -5.49 9.85
N HIS A 99 -6.04 -6.57 10.63
CA HIS A 99 -5.74 -6.56 12.05
C HIS A 99 -4.30 -7.04 12.24
N HIS A 100 -3.41 -6.12 12.63
CA HIS A 100 -2.05 -6.47 13.03
C HIS A 100 -2.02 -6.71 14.55
N VAL A 101 -1.68 -7.93 14.99
CA VAL A 101 -1.55 -8.34 16.40
C VAL A 101 -0.09 -8.61 16.73
#